data_AF-A0A4Y2N414-F1
#
_entry.id   AF-A0A4Y2N414-F1
#
_cell.length_a   1.000
_cell.length_b   1.000
_cell.length_c   1.000
_cell.angle_alpha   90.00
_cell.angle_beta   90.00
_cell.angle_gamma   90.00
#
_symmetry.space_group_name_H-M   'P 1'
#
loop_
_entity.id
_entity.type
_entity.pdbx_description
1 polymer ?
#
loop_
_entity_poly.entity_id
_entity_poly.type
_entity_poly.pdbx_seq_one_letter_code
_entity_poly.pdbx_strand_id
1 'polypeptide(L)'
;MEVTAAEILWKRSVENCVMRYMSVLSDGDSKTYQKLSELDVYDDSMKISKEECLNHVAKRLGTGLRNKIKEWRSKSVTNGSRKEESLKESTLFKHSNFYRKAIKDNVPDVQKTKTAIFVSFFHTSSTDKAPMHIEFPSGLTSWRFYQSALANNEKPKSHSSM
;
A
#
# COMPACT_ATOMS: atom_id res chain seq x y z
N MET A 1 -15.73 5.74 11.35
CA MET A 1 -16.70 6.76 11.84
C MET A 1 -17.96 6.05 12.25
N GLU A 2 -18.48 6.33 13.45
CA GLU A 2 -19.75 5.73 13.89
C GLU A 2 -20.90 6.14 13.00
N VAL A 3 -21.77 5.18 12.67
CA VAL A 3 -22.86 5.35 11.69
C VAL A 3 -23.81 6.46 12.11
N THR A 4 -24.22 6.48 13.39
CA THR A 4 -25.13 7.49 13.94
C THR A 4 -24.53 8.89 13.90
N ALA A 5 -23.23 9.03 14.19
CA ALA A 5 -22.54 10.31 14.15
C ALA A 5 -22.47 10.86 12.72
N ALA A 6 -22.19 9.99 11.75
CA ALA A 6 -22.21 10.35 10.33
C ALA A 6 -23.59 10.84 9.88
N GLU A 7 -24.65 10.11 10.24
CA GLU A 7 -26.01 10.51 9.89
C GLU A 7 -26.35 11.92 10.42
N ILE A 8 -26.03 12.20 11.69
CA ILE A 8 -26.26 13.51 12.30
C ILE A 8 -25.47 14.61 11.57
N LEU A 9 -24.18 14.37 11.30
CA LEU A 9 -23.31 15.35 10.65
C LEU A 9 -23.78 15.66 9.22
N TRP A 10 -24.23 14.66 8.47
CA TRP A 10 -24.66 14.84 7.09
C TRP A 10 -26.01 15.58 7.02
N LYS A 11 -26.99 15.25 7.88
CA LYS A 11 -28.25 16.02 7.96
C LYS A 11 -28.01 17.49 8.28
N ARG A 12 -27.18 17.76 9.30
CA ARG A 12 -26.82 19.12 9.71
C ARG A 12 -26.09 19.91 8.63
N SER A 13 -25.36 19.24 7.73
CA SER A 13 -24.65 19.92 6.64
C SER A 13 -25.60 20.73 5.75
N VAL A 14 -26.82 20.21 5.52
CA VAL A 14 -27.89 20.89 4.78
C VAL A 14 -28.65 21.85 5.69
N GLU A 15 -29.12 21.35 6.84
CA GLU A 15 -30.02 22.10 7.72
C GLU A 15 -29.39 23.35 8.36
N ASN A 16 -28.10 23.28 8.72
CA ASN A 16 -27.46 24.30 9.55
C ASN A 16 -26.26 24.97 8.88
N CYS A 17 -25.62 24.31 7.93
CA CYS A 17 -24.30 24.74 7.43
C CYS A 17 -24.28 25.14 5.96
N VAL A 18 -25.35 24.86 5.20
CA VAL A 18 -25.45 25.15 3.75
C VAL A 18 -24.21 24.65 2.99
N MET A 19 -23.75 23.43 3.33
CA MET A 19 -22.59 22.78 2.72
C MET A 19 -22.88 21.32 2.40
N ARG A 20 -22.06 20.70 1.54
CA ARG A 20 -22.18 19.28 1.18
C ARG A 20 -20.86 18.56 1.35
N TYR A 21 -20.91 17.39 1.99
CA TYR A 21 -19.78 16.47 2.00
C TYR A 21 -19.74 15.70 0.68
N MET A 22 -18.55 15.62 0.07
CA MET A 22 -18.39 14.91 -1.20
C MET A 22 -17.96 13.46 -1.03
N SER A 23 -17.09 13.21 -0.05
CA SER A 23 -16.51 11.90 0.19
C SER A 23 -16.59 11.49 1.66
N VAL A 24 -16.64 10.19 1.89
CA VAL A 24 -16.47 9.57 3.21
C VAL A 24 -15.22 8.71 3.21
N LEU A 25 -14.31 8.98 4.14
CA LEU A 25 -13.10 8.20 4.34
C LEU A 25 -13.38 7.04 5.32
N SER A 26 -13.06 5.80 4.90
CA SER A 26 -13.18 4.58 5.72
C SER A 26 -11.86 3.84 5.88
N ASP A 27 -11.74 3.01 6.94
CA ASP A 27 -10.61 2.08 7.13
C ASP A 27 -11.03 0.64 6.77
N GLY A 28 -11.76 0.48 5.66
CA GLY A 28 -12.31 -0.80 5.17
C GLY A 28 -13.72 -1.15 5.63
N ASP A 29 -14.27 -0.46 6.63
CA ASP A 29 -15.68 -0.60 6.97
C ASP A 29 -16.55 0.07 5.88
N SER A 30 -17.72 -0.51 5.60
CA SER A 30 -18.65 0.05 4.60
C SER A 30 -20.01 0.43 5.18
N LYS A 31 -20.23 0.18 6.47
CA LYS A 31 -21.54 0.39 7.11
C LYS A 31 -21.96 1.85 7.06
N THR A 32 -21.03 2.76 7.37
CA THR A 32 -21.29 4.20 7.37
C THR A 32 -21.56 4.71 5.96
N TYR A 33 -20.78 4.29 4.96
CA TYR A 33 -21.02 4.64 3.57
C TYR A 33 -22.37 4.12 3.06
N GLN A 34 -22.73 2.86 3.38
CA GLN A 34 -24.02 2.27 3.02
C GLN A 34 -25.17 3.07 3.62
N LYS A 35 -25.12 3.35 4.92
CA LYS A 35 -26.15 4.14 5.60
C LYS A 35 -26.29 5.54 5.00
N LEU A 36 -25.18 6.22 4.71
CA LEU A 36 -25.20 7.55 4.08
C LEU A 36 -25.75 7.51 2.65
N SER A 37 -25.46 6.44 1.89
CA SER A 37 -25.99 6.24 0.55
C SER A 37 -27.50 5.97 0.55
N GLU A 38 -28.00 5.24 1.55
CA GLU A 38 -29.43 4.99 1.76
C GLU A 38 -30.18 6.21 2.30
N LEU A 39 -29.50 7.05 3.08
CA LEU A 39 -30.08 8.26 3.66
C LEU A 39 -30.33 9.34 2.61
N ASP A 40 -29.53 9.33 1.54
CA ASP A 40 -29.70 10.17 0.34
C ASP A 40 -29.93 11.67 0.63
N VAL A 41 -29.13 12.23 1.55
CA VAL A 41 -29.31 13.61 2.08
C VAL A 41 -29.25 14.70 1.02
N TYR A 42 -28.67 14.42 -0.15
CA TYR A 42 -28.44 15.39 -1.22
C TYR A 42 -29.25 15.10 -2.48
N ASP A 43 -30.13 14.10 -2.43
CA ASP A 43 -30.91 13.60 -3.57
C ASP A 43 -30.01 13.24 -4.78
N ASP A 44 -30.63 13.11 -5.95
CA ASP A 44 -29.95 12.88 -7.24
C ASP A 44 -28.94 13.98 -7.63
N SER A 45 -28.88 15.10 -6.89
CA SER A 45 -27.96 16.19 -7.17
C SER A 45 -26.50 15.85 -6.88
N MET A 46 -26.22 14.87 -6.02
CA MET A 46 -24.86 14.55 -5.59
C MET A 46 -24.72 13.12 -5.07
N LYS A 47 -23.84 12.34 -5.71
CA LYS A 47 -23.44 11.02 -5.21
C LYS A 47 -22.24 11.12 -4.26
N ILE A 48 -22.40 10.60 -3.05
CA ILE A 48 -21.30 10.49 -2.07
C ILE A 48 -20.26 9.49 -2.58
N SER A 49 -18.99 9.86 -2.61
CA SER A 49 -17.89 8.95 -2.94
C SER A 49 -17.32 8.27 -1.68
N LYS A 50 -16.92 7.01 -1.84
CA LYS A 50 -16.20 6.28 -0.79
C LYS A 50 -14.71 6.35 -1.05
N GLU A 51 -13.95 6.80 -0.06
CA GLU A 51 -12.49 6.78 -0.08
C GLU A 51 -11.97 5.80 0.97
N GLU A 52 -10.91 5.07 0.63
CA GLU A 52 -10.27 4.12 1.54
C GLU A 52 -8.96 4.67 2.07
N CYS A 53 -8.76 4.49 3.38
CA CYS A 53 -7.52 4.87 4.03
C CYS A 53 -6.36 4.07 3.44
N LEU A 54 -5.28 4.78 3.09
CA LEU A 54 -4.08 4.14 2.58
C LEU A 54 -3.48 3.11 3.56
N ASN A 55 -3.66 3.33 4.86
CA ASN A 55 -3.26 2.35 5.88
C ASN A 55 -4.10 1.06 5.78
N HIS A 56 -5.39 1.13 5.45
CA HIS A 56 -6.24 -0.04 5.20
C HIS A 56 -5.66 -0.89 4.07
N VAL A 57 -5.33 -0.24 2.94
CA VAL A 57 -4.79 -0.89 1.75
C VAL A 57 -3.47 -1.61 2.06
N ALA A 58 -2.58 -0.98 2.84
CA ALA A 58 -1.33 -1.60 3.30
C ALA A 58 -1.55 -2.76 4.28
N LYS A 59 -2.50 -2.63 5.23
CA LYS A 59 -2.89 -3.71 6.16
C LYS A 59 -3.42 -4.93 5.40
N ARG A 60 -4.25 -4.71 4.38
CA ARG A 60 -4.83 -5.77 3.54
C ARG A 60 -3.74 -6.59 2.83
N LEU A 61 -2.73 -5.92 2.26
CA LEU A 61 -1.56 -6.60 1.67
C LEU A 61 -0.84 -7.45 2.73
N GLY A 62 -0.54 -6.86 3.89
CA GLY A 62 0.17 -7.57 4.97
C GLY A 62 -0.59 -8.81 5.47
N THR A 63 -1.91 -8.71 5.65
CA THR A 63 -2.76 -9.84 6.02
C THR A 63 -2.77 -10.93 4.94
N GLY A 64 -2.87 -10.55 3.67
CA GLY A 64 -2.79 -11.49 2.54
C GLY A 64 -1.49 -12.28 2.52
N LEU A 65 -0.35 -11.60 2.71
CA LEU A 65 0.96 -12.24 2.76
C LEU A 65 1.10 -13.19 3.96
N ARG A 66 0.65 -12.78 5.16
CA ARG A 66 0.65 -13.65 6.35
C ARG A 66 -0.19 -14.91 6.14
N ASN A 67 -1.36 -14.76 5.55
CA ASN A 67 -2.24 -15.90 5.25
C ASN A 67 -1.56 -16.85 4.26
N LYS A 68 -0.89 -16.32 3.23
CA LYS A 68 -0.18 -17.15 2.26
C LYS A 68 0.99 -17.92 2.88
N ILE A 69 1.73 -17.29 3.80
CA ILE A 69 2.81 -17.95 4.54
C ILE A 69 2.26 -19.05 5.45
N LYS A 70 1.14 -18.80 6.14
CA LYS A 70 0.48 -19.82 6.96
C LYS A 70 0.07 -21.03 6.11
N GLU A 71 -0.51 -20.79 4.93
CA GLU A 71 -0.89 -21.83 3.97
C GLU A 71 0.32 -22.65 3.48
N TRP A 72 1.45 -22.00 3.18
CA TRP A 72 2.66 -22.70 2.75
C TRP A 72 3.30 -23.52 3.86
N ARG A 73 3.29 -22.99 5.09
CA ARG A 73 3.77 -23.71 6.28
C ARG A 73 2.92 -24.95 6.57
N SER A 74 1.59 -24.88 6.40
CA SER A 74 0.71 -26.03 6.63
C SER A 74 0.86 -27.12 5.57
N LYS A 75 1.29 -26.77 4.35
CA LYS A 75 1.56 -27.72 3.26
C LYS A 75 2.95 -28.35 3.30
N SER A 76 3.76 -28.05 4.32
CA SER A 76 5.18 -28.44 4.39
C SER A 76 5.98 -28.03 3.14
N VAL A 77 5.49 -27.04 2.39
CA VAL A 77 6.24 -26.38 1.32
C VAL A 77 7.17 -25.41 2.03
N THR A 78 8.28 -25.95 2.51
CA THR A 78 9.32 -25.23 3.24
C THR A 78 10.01 -24.25 2.32
N ASN A 79 9.50 -23.02 2.24
CA ASN A 79 10.38 -21.88 2.01
C ASN A 79 11.10 -21.57 3.34
N GLY A 80 12.13 -22.38 3.63
CA GLY A 80 13.14 -22.10 4.65
C GLY A 80 12.78 -22.54 6.08
N SER A 81 13.07 -23.79 6.41
CA SER A 81 13.35 -24.21 7.80
C SER A 81 14.42 -23.31 8.42
N ARG A 82 14.10 -22.45 9.39
CA ARG A 82 15.08 -21.68 10.23
C ARG A 82 16.32 -21.12 9.48
N LYS A 83 16.21 -20.81 8.19
CA LYS A 83 17.31 -20.31 7.35
C LYS A 83 17.14 -18.82 7.11
N GLU A 84 18.26 -18.17 6.83
CA GLU A 84 18.41 -16.74 6.58
C GLU A 84 17.43 -16.20 5.51
N GLU A 85 16.94 -17.08 4.64
CA GLU A 85 16.01 -16.84 3.51
C GLU A 85 14.51 -17.02 3.86
N SER A 86 14.18 -17.30 5.12
CA SER A 86 12.78 -17.36 5.60
C SER A 86 12.13 -15.98 5.50
N LEU A 87 10.89 -15.92 4.99
CA LEU A 87 10.13 -14.68 4.95
C LEU A 87 9.74 -14.25 6.38
N LYS A 88 10.52 -13.34 6.96
CA LYS A 88 10.34 -12.83 8.33
C LYS A 88 9.19 -11.81 8.38
N GLU A 89 8.58 -11.69 9.56
CA GLU A 89 7.55 -10.68 9.83
C GLU A 89 8.07 -9.24 9.61
N SER A 90 9.34 -8.99 9.92
CA SER A 90 10.00 -7.72 9.63
C SER A 90 10.09 -7.42 8.14
N THR A 91 10.33 -8.43 7.29
CA THR A 91 10.33 -8.29 5.83
C THR A 91 8.92 -7.95 5.32
N LEU A 92 7.88 -8.58 5.86
CA LEU A 92 6.49 -8.25 5.54
C LEU A 92 6.14 -6.82 5.91
N PHE A 93 6.55 -6.39 7.10
CA PHE A 93 6.32 -5.01 7.56
C PHE A 93 7.02 -3.99 6.66
N LYS A 94 8.30 -4.23 6.30
CA LYS A 94 9.04 -3.40 5.33
C LYS A 94 8.30 -3.34 3.99
N HIS A 95 7.84 -4.48 3.47
CA HIS A 95 7.14 -4.55 2.19
C HIS A 95 5.80 -3.80 2.21
N SER A 96 4.98 -3.97 3.27
CA SER A 96 3.75 -3.20 3.46
C SER A 96 3.99 -1.69 3.51
N ASN A 97 5.09 -1.25 4.14
CA ASN A 97 5.46 0.17 4.17
C ASN A 97 5.91 0.71 2.82
N PHE A 98 6.70 -0.05 2.06
CA PHE A 98 7.09 0.34 0.71
C PHE A 98 5.89 0.40 -0.23
N TYR A 99 4.98 -0.57 -0.14
CA TYR A 99 3.73 -0.56 -0.90
C TYR A 99 2.92 0.71 -0.61
N ARG A 100 2.77 1.06 0.67
CA ARG A 100 2.11 2.28 1.13
C ARG A 100 2.78 3.53 0.54
N LYS A 101 4.11 3.62 0.61
CA LYS A 101 4.89 4.75 0.10
C LYS A 101 4.78 4.86 -1.43
N ALA A 102 4.84 3.74 -2.15
CA ALA A 102 4.71 3.70 -3.60
C ALA A 102 3.37 4.27 -4.07
N ILE A 103 2.27 3.96 -3.37
CA ILE A 103 0.97 4.57 -3.68
C ILE A 103 1.02 6.08 -3.37
N LYS A 104 1.43 6.47 -2.15
CA LYS A 104 1.45 7.88 -1.73
C LYS A 104 2.24 8.78 -2.69
N ASP A 105 3.40 8.32 -3.14
CA ASP A 105 4.33 9.14 -3.93
C ASP A 105 3.96 9.21 -5.42
N ASN A 106 3.07 8.33 -5.91
CA ASN A 106 2.77 8.20 -7.34
C ASN A 106 1.29 8.43 -7.70
N VAL A 107 0.39 8.58 -6.73
CA VAL A 107 -0.99 9.02 -7.02
C VAL A 107 -0.99 10.40 -7.70
N PRO A 108 -1.90 10.64 -8.66
CA PRO A 108 -2.98 9.76 -9.12
C PRO A 108 -2.57 8.81 -10.27
N ASP A 109 -1.29 8.76 -10.65
CA ASP A 109 -0.82 7.97 -11.79
C ASP A 109 -0.76 6.48 -11.44
N VAL A 110 -1.76 5.73 -11.92
CA VAL A 110 -1.90 4.29 -11.68
C VAL A 110 -0.74 3.49 -12.28
N GLN A 111 -0.21 3.90 -13.44
CA GLN A 111 0.88 3.17 -14.08
C GLN A 111 2.17 3.37 -13.31
N LYS A 112 2.51 4.62 -12.96
CA LYS A 112 3.67 4.89 -12.08
C LYS A 112 3.54 4.20 -10.73
N THR A 113 2.34 4.17 -10.15
CA THR A 113 2.08 3.44 -8.90
C THR A 113 2.37 1.95 -9.04
N LYS A 114 1.86 1.30 -10.10
CA LYS A 114 2.16 -0.11 -10.39
C LYS A 114 3.65 -0.35 -10.54
N THR A 115 4.32 0.46 -11.36
CA THR A 115 5.76 0.38 -11.56
C THR A 115 6.49 0.51 -10.23
N ALA A 116 6.19 1.53 -9.42
CA ALA A 116 6.81 1.75 -8.11
C ALA A 116 6.59 0.59 -7.11
N ILE A 117 5.43 -0.07 -7.15
CA ILE A 117 5.13 -1.26 -6.35
C ILE A 117 6.03 -2.43 -6.75
N PHE A 118 6.09 -2.78 -8.04
CA PHE A 118 6.96 -3.86 -8.53
C PHE A 118 8.43 -3.53 -8.27
N VAL A 119 8.79 -2.27 -8.46
CA VAL A 119 10.13 -1.75 -8.21
C VAL A 119 10.54 -1.92 -6.74
N SER A 120 9.60 -1.71 -5.82
CA SER A 120 9.80 -1.96 -4.39
C SER A 120 9.89 -3.46 -4.08
N PHE A 121 9.06 -4.29 -4.72
CA PHE A 121 9.11 -5.75 -4.58
C PHE A 121 10.46 -6.31 -4.99
N PHE A 122 10.92 -6.01 -6.21
CA PHE A 122 12.22 -6.45 -6.73
C PHE A 122 13.38 -5.98 -5.85
N HIS A 123 13.31 -4.74 -5.34
CA HIS A 123 14.32 -4.26 -4.39
C HIS A 123 14.36 -5.11 -3.12
N THR A 124 13.20 -5.40 -2.51
CA THR A 124 13.12 -6.20 -1.28
C THR A 124 13.44 -7.69 -1.48
N SER A 125 13.39 -8.19 -2.72
CA SER A 125 13.72 -9.57 -3.08
C SER A 125 15.13 -9.73 -3.66
N SER A 126 15.83 -8.63 -3.93
CA SER A 126 17.18 -8.64 -4.50
C SER A 126 18.20 -9.10 -3.46
N THR A 127 19.13 -9.94 -3.89
CA THR A 127 20.26 -10.42 -3.06
C THR A 127 21.57 -10.22 -3.81
N ASP A 128 22.71 -10.34 -3.12
CA ASP A 128 24.01 -10.26 -3.79
C ASP A 128 24.24 -11.40 -4.79
N LYS A 129 23.63 -12.57 -4.56
CA LYS A 129 23.71 -13.74 -5.45
C LYS A 129 22.75 -13.64 -6.65
N ALA A 130 21.62 -12.99 -6.46
CA ALA A 130 20.59 -12.80 -7.48
C ALA A 130 20.12 -11.32 -7.45
N PRO A 131 20.92 -10.41 -8.03
CA PRO A 131 20.58 -8.99 -8.05
C PRO A 131 19.40 -8.74 -8.99
N MET A 132 18.31 -8.19 -8.46
CA MET A 132 17.07 -7.93 -9.21
C MET A 132 16.97 -6.47 -9.62
N HIS A 133 18.06 -5.94 -10.22
CA HIS A 133 18.21 -4.50 -10.51
C HIS A 133 17.92 -4.05 -11.94
N ILE A 134 17.49 -4.98 -12.80
CA ILE A 134 17.38 -4.76 -14.25
C ILE A 134 16.23 -3.81 -14.62
N GLU A 135 15.16 -3.76 -13.82
CA GLU A 135 13.95 -2.96 -14.08
C GLU A 135 14.03 -1.52 -13.52
N PHE A 136 15.23 -1.03 -13.19
CA PHE A 136 15.39 0.26 -12.51
C PHE A 136 15.95 1.36 -13.42
N PRO A 137 15.53 2.63 -13.22
CA PRO A 137 16.13 3.75 -13.92
C PRO A 137 17.64 3.75 -13.68
N SER A 138 18.40 3.66 -14.77
CA SER A 138 19.85 3.80 -14.79
C SER A 138 20.23 5.29 -14.71
N GLY A 139 21.36 5.60 -14.07
CA GLY A 139 21.91 6.95 -14.02
C GLY A 139 22.36 7.42 -12.63
N LEU A 140 23.17 8.49 -12.63
CA LEU A 140 23.79 9.10 -11.45
C LEU A 140 22.77 9.57 -10.39
N THR A 141 21.57 9.95 -10.82
CA THR A 141 20.47 10.41 -9.96
C THR A 141 19.56 9.29 -9.47
N SER A 142 19.90 8.02 -9.76
CA SER A 142 19.13 6.88 -9.27
C SER A 142 19.20 6.85 -7.75
N TRP A 143 18.05 6.94 -7.07
CA TRP A 143 17.98 6.81 -5.61
C TRP A 143 18.37 5.41 -5.10
N ARG A 144 18.73 4.49 -6.01
CA ARG A 144 19.08 3.10 -5.73
C ARG A 144 20.58 2.93 -5.70
N PHE A 145 21.10 2.49 -4.57
CA PHE A 145 22.55 2.34 -4.36
C PHE A 145 23.23 1.47 -5.43
N TYR A 146 22.58 0.40 -5.89
CA TYR A 146 23.19 -0.52 -6.86
C TYR A 146 23.35 0.15 -8.23
N GLN A 147 22.29 0.77 -8.75
CA GLN A 147 22.33 1.48 -10.03
C GLN A 147 23.17 2.76 -9.96
N SER A 148 23.13 3.46 -8.82
CA SER A 148 23.97 4.63 -8.57
C SER A 148 25.45 4.25 -8.53
N ALA A 149 25.82 3.16 -7.85
CA ALA A 149 27.21 2.67 -7.84
C ALA A 149 27.67 2.29 -9.25
N LEU A 150 26.86 1.55 -10.02
CA LEU A 150 27.19 1.22 -11.41
C LEU A 150 27.37 2.48 -12.28
N ALA A 151 26.48 3.47 -12.14
CA ALA A 151 26.59 4.73 -12.88
C ALA A 151 27.82 5.56 -12.50
N ASN A 152 28.34 5.41 -11.27
CA ASN A 152 29.58 6.03 -10.79
C ASN A 152 30.84 5.19 -11.07
N ASN A 153 30.73 4.05 -11.75
CA ASN A 153 31.81 3.06 -11.89
C ASN A 153 32.36 2.54 -10.54
N GLU A 154 31.53 2.52 -9.50
CA GLU A 154 31.85 2.01 -8.18
C GLU A 154 31.33 0.58 -7.99
N LYS A 155 31.96 -0.17 -7.08
CA LYS A 155 31.46 -1.49 -6.67
C LYS A 155 30.22 -1.31 -5.77
N PRO A 156 29.05 -1.90 -6.10
CA PRO A 156 27.87 -1.82 -5.25
C PRO A 156 28.12 -2.39 -3.85
N LYS A 157 27.54 -1.76 -2.82
CA LYS A 157 27.54 -2.26 -1.45
C LYS A 157 26.77 -3.59 -1.35
N SER A 158 27.05 -4.36 -0.30
CA SER A 158 26.33 -5.61 -0.03
C SER A 158 24.87 -5.35 0.34
N HIS A 159 23.94 -6.17 -0.14
CA HIS A 159 22.53 -6.10 0.28
C HIS A 159 22.36 -6.40 1.78
N SER A 160 23.31 -7.11 2.40
CA SER A 160 23.31 -7.35 3.84
C SER A 160 23.70 -6.14 4.69
N SER A 161 24.21 -5.07 4.06
CA SER A 161 24.64 -3.83 4.74
C SER A 161 23.60 -2.71 4.73
N MET A 162 22.34 -3.03 4.35
CA MET A 162 21.20 -2.12 4.21
C MET A 162 19.98 -2.56 5.01
#